data_AF-A0A495YYH7-F1
#
_entry.id   AF-A0A495YYH7-F1
#
_cell.length_a   1.000
_cell.length_b   1.000
_cell.length_c   1.000
_cell.angle_alpha   90.00
_cell.angle_beta   90.00
_cell.angle_gamma   90.00
#
_symmetry.space_group_name_H-M   'P 1'
#
loop_
_entity.id
_entity.type
_entity.pdbx_description
1 polymer ?
#
loop_
_entity_poly.entity_id
_entity_poly.type
_entity_poly.pdbx_seq_one_letter_code
_entity_poly.pdbx_strand_id
1 'polypeptide(L)'
;MTTINTPILNDQEIADFHENGYAIVRNVLSPDEADEYRRVVQEQAQCNSYPPSLKYPEPGKYTIAGNKMAESSLASIAEHPTVVNAVECALGQPAHLTAFVAYLRSPGDRGSGGHCDYKRWRPVGSSMNWVFAIMPLTDFDKVYGPFMVSPGSHKLAQVIDEDAHILDVTRPDTKQLAPFIDPELKAGDLLITSEHTWHSAPAGTATDDRCGIFHKYCAVNAPPSAGYYPYNSAALNSLSDAGKRLIPVCFDKPITTTRLLIECPSSDESKYLLVHDDENGLWGLPGGEGWEEEEGVGWDIGARIASLQDLTEAQLGLEVPWMSYIEDVEEADGICRVYGYSDASLGSKSLANGHYDWFTKDRVGQMFDDSDYISHALHTWHRDDIIRGKGKACRQSKEQFD
;
A
#
# COMPACT_ATOMS: atom_id res chain seq x y z
N MET A 1 23.04 -13.81 -18.33
CA MET A 1 23.28 -12.58 -19.11
C MET A 1 22.33 -11.54 -18.54
N THR A 2 22.84 -10.56 -17.82
CA THR A 2 22.06 -9.42 -17.33
C THR A 2 21.66 -8.59 -18.55
N THR A 3 20.41 -8.73 -18.99
CA THR A 3 19.81 -7.84 -19.98
C THR A 3 19.85 -6.43 -19.40
N ILE A 4 20.63 -5.56 -20.04
CA ILE A 4 20.61 -4.13 -19.74
C ILE A 4 19.24 -3.64 -20.20
N ASN A 5 18.28 -3.54 -19.27
CA ASN A 5 16.97 -2.96 -19.53
C ASN A 5 17.20 -1.50 -19.92
N THR A 6 16.94 -1.17 -21.18
CA THR A 6 16.88 0.23 -21.61
C THR A 6 15.67 0.85 -20.94
N PRO A 7 15.79 2.01 -20.27
CA PRO A 7 14.66 2.67 -19.62
C PRO A 7 13.60 3.00 -20.68
N ILE A 8 12.36 2.62 -20.41
CA ILE A 8 11.22 2.83 -21.32
C ILE A 8 10.69 4.25 -21.24
N LEU A 9 10.88 4.91 -20.09
CA LEU A 9 10.69 6.34 -19.94
C LEU A 9 12.00 7.04 -20.32
N ASN A 10 11.92 7.98 -21.26
CA ASN A 10 13.04 8.86 -21.56
C ASN A 10 13.17 9.99 -20.52
N ASP A 11 14.29 10.71 -20.55
CA ASP A 11 14.59 11.77 -19.58
C ASP A 11 13.50 12.86 -19.50
N GLN A 12 12.84 13.16 -20.63
CA GLN A 12 11.74 14.13 -20.65
C GLN A 12 10.48 13.56 -19.99
N GLU A 13 10.15 12.29 -20.22
CA GLU A 13 8.99 11.64 -19.56
C GLU A 13 9.18 11.51 -18.05
N ILE A 14 10.42 11.26 -17.60
CA ILE A 14 10.78 11.28 -16.18
C ILE A 14 10.69 12.70 -15.61
N ALA A 15 11.21 13.70 -16.32
CA ALA A 15 11.08 15.09 -15.92
C ALA A 15 9.61 15.52 -15.83
N ASP A 16 8.78 15.12 -16.79
CA ASP A 16 7.34 15.38 -16.80
C ASP A 16 6.64 14.69 -15.62
N PHE A 17 7.02 13.46 -15.27
CA PHE A 17 6.54 12.78 -14.07
C PHE A 17 6.88 13.55 -12.80
N HIS A 18 8.13 13.98 -12.62
CA HIS A 18 8.53 14.75 -11.45
C HIS A 18 7.84 16.11 -11.37
N GLU A 19 7.63 16.76 -12.52
CA GLU A 19 7.02 18.08 -12.57
C GLU A 19 5.51 18.03 -12.35
N ASN A 20 4.83 17.13 -13.05
CA ASN A 20 3.37 17.09 -13.13
C ASN A 20 2.74 16.01 -12.23
N GLY A 21 3.53 15.07 -11.73
CA GLY A 21 3.06 13.95 -10.92
C GLY A 21 2.52 12.78 -11.73
N TYR A 22 2.66 12.81 -13.06
CA TYR A 22 2.28 11.72 -13.95
C TYR A 22 3.05 11.75 -15.28
N ALA A 23 3.14 10.59 -15.93
CA ALA A 23 3.68 10.41 -17.28
C ALA A 23 2.85 9.37 -18.05
N ILE A 24 2.87 9.44 -19.38
CA ILE A 24 2.09 8.56 -20.24
C ILE A 24 3.02 7.81 -21.20
N VAL A 25 2.93 6.49 -21.22
CA VAL A 25 3.53 5.62 -22.24
C VAL A 25 2.44 5.17 -23.18
N ARG A 26 2.57 5.48 -24.47
CA ARG A 26 1.53 5.21 -25.47
C ARG A 26 1.63 3.80 -26.04
N ASN A 27 0.49 3.19 -26.33
CA ASN A 27 0.39 1.90 -27.02
C ASN A 27 1.22 0.78 -26.35
N VAL A 28 1.11 0.64 -25.03
CA VAL A 28 1.74 -0.44 -24.27
C VAL A 28 1.10 -1.79 -24.60
N LEU A 29 -0.22 -1.81 -24.72
CA LEU A 29 -0.97 -2.96 -25.20
C LEU A 29 -1.40 -2.73 -26.64
N SER A 30 -1.38 -3.79 -27.44
CA SER A 30 -2.06 -3.78 -28.74
C SER A 30 -3.59 -3.69 -28.56
N PRO A 31 -4.33 -3.26 -29.60
CA PRO A 31 -5.79 -3.25 -29.55
C PRO A 31 -6.40 -4.61 -29.20
N ASP A 32 -5.84 -5.70 -29.75
CA ASP A 32 -6.33 -7.06 -29.50
C ASP A 32 -6.07 -7.49 -28.04
N GLU A 33 -4.92 -7.13 -27.45
CA GLU A 33 -4.64 -7.40 -26.03
C GLU A 33 -5.56 -6.59 -25.12
N ALA A 34 -5.77 -5.30 -25.40
CA ALA A 34 -6.66 -4.45 -24.62
C ALA A 34 -8.11 -4.98 -24.66
N ASP A 35 -8.59 -5.40 -25.84
CA ASP A 35 -9.92 -5.99 -26.02
C ASP A 35 -10.05 -7.34 -25.30
N GLU A 36 -9.02 -8.19 -25.31
CA GLU A 36 -9.04 -9.47 -24.59
C GLU A 36 -9.11 -9.25 -23.08
N TYR A 37 -8.25 -8.40 -22.52
CA TYR A 37 -8.32 -8.06 -21.09
C TYR A 37 -9.66 -7.43 -20.72
N ARG A 38 -10.24 -6.60 -21.61
CA ARG A 38 -11.57 -6.03 -21.39
C ARG A 38 -12.62 -7.12 -21.23
N ARG A 39 -12.64 -8.12 -22.10
CA ARG A 39 -13.58 -9.26 -22.02
C ARG A 39 -13.40 -10.03 -20.72
N VAL A 40 -12.16 -10.33 -20.35
CA VAL A 40 -11.84 -11.00 -19.09
C VAL A 40 -12.36 -10.20 -17.88
N VAL A 41 -12.16 -8.88 -17.86
CA VAL A 41 -12.69 -8.02 -16.79
C VAL A 41 -14.21 -8.04 -16.74
N GLN A 42 -14.89 -8.02 -17.89
CA GLN A 42 -16.35 -8.11 -17.97
C GLN A 42 -16.89 -9.47 -17.50
N GLU A 43 -16.20 -10.57 -17.81
CA GLU A 43 -16.53 -11.90 -17.31
C GLU A 43 -16.35 -11.98 -15.79
N GLN A 44 -15.20 -11.51 -15.28
CA GLN A 44 -14.93 -11.51 -13.85
C GLN A 44 -15.88 -10.59 -13.06
N ALA A 45 -16.36 -9.49 -13.65
CA ALA A 45 -17.35 -8.62 -13.01
C ALA A 45 -18.70 -9.32 -12.73
N GLN A 46 -19.04 -10.37 -13.47
CA GLN A 46 -20.31 -11.09 -13.31
C GLN A 46 -20.32 -11.99 -12.07
N CYS A 47 -19.17 -12.54 -11.69
CA CYS A 47 -19.08 -13.56 -10.63
C CYS A 47 -18.15 -13.17 -9.48
N ASN A 48 -17.14 -12.33 -9.75
CA ASN A 48 -15.97 -12.15 -8.88
C ASN A 48 -15.68 -10.67 -8.57
N SER A 49 -16.68 -9.79 -8.58
CA SER A 49 -16.49 -8.37 -8.23
C SER A 49 -16.76 -8.03 -6.76
N TYR A 50 -16.08 -7.01 -6.26
CA TYR A 50 -16.49 -6.24 -5.09
C TYR A 50 -17.24 -4.96 -5.52
N PRO A 51 -18.24 -4.49 -4.74
CA PRO A 51 -18.80 -5.15 -3.57
C PRO A 51 -19.71 -6.33 -3.98
N PRO A 52 -19.80 -7.41 -3.18
CA PRO A 52 -20.62 -8.58 -3.52
C PRO A 52 -22.12 -8.29 -3.55
N SER A 53 -22.56 -7.18 -2.96
CA SER A 53 -23.94 -6.70 -2.96
C SER A 53 -24.37 -6.08 -4.29
N LEU A 54 -23.44 -5.57 -5.10
CA LEU A 54 -23.73 -5.02 -6.42
C LEU A 54 -23.75 -6.16 -7.45
N LYS A 55 -24.84 -6.30 -8.21
CA LYS A 55 -25.01 -7.39 -9.18
C LYS A 55 -24.94 -6.87 -10.61
N TYR A 56 -23.98 -7.37 -11.39
CA TYR A 56 -23.88 -7.02 -12.81
C TYR A 56 -25.16 -7.42 -13.56
N PRO A 57 -25.73 -6.56 -14.45
CA PRO A 57 -25.20 -5.30 -14.97
C PRO A 57 -25.79 -4.03 -14.31
N GLU A 58 -26.17 -4.05 -13.02
CA GLU A 58 -26.67 -2.85 -12.34
C GLU A 58 -25.68 -1.67 -12.46
N PRO A 59 -26.15 -0.42 -12.56
CA PRO A 59 -25.28 0.75 -12.61
C PRO A 59 -24.34 0.83 -11.40
N GLY A 60 -23.03 0.86 -11.63
CA GLY A 60 -22.05 1.00 -10.55
C GLY A 60 -20.62 0.63 -10.94
N LYS A 61 -19.77 0.60 -9.91
CA LYS A 61 -18.35 0.27 -10.01
C LYS A 61 -18.08 -1.13 -9.45
N TYR A 62 -17.63 -2.01 -10.33
CA TYR A 62 -17.23 -3.38 -10.05
C TYR A 62 -15.70 -3.44 -9.92
N THR A 63 -15.21 -4.08 -8.87
CA THR A 63 -13.78 -4.16 -8.55
C THR A 63 -13.32 -5.60 -8.49
N ILE A 64 -12.38 -5.98 -9.36
CA ILE A 64 -11.68 -7.27 -9.31
C ILE A 64 -10.30 -6.97 -8.76
N ALA A 65 -9.95 -7.49 -7.59
CA ALA A 65 -8.75 -7.03 -6.90
C ALA A 65 -8.09 -8.09 -6.02
N GLY A 66 -6.84 -7.81 -5.65
CA GLY A 66 -6.07 -8.64 -4.73
C GLY A 66 -5.83 -10.04 -5.28
N ASN A 67 -6.11 -11.06 -4.47
CA ASN A 67 -5.89 -12.47 -4.82
C ASN A 67 -6.68 -12.96 -6.04
N LYS A 68 -7.70 -12.21 -6.49
CA LYS A 68 -8.42 -12.49 -7.74
C LYS A 68 -7.55 -12.33 -9.00
N MET A 69 -6.35 -11.78 -8.88
CA MET A 69 -5.37 -11.79 -9.98
C MET A 69 -4.99 -13.20 -10.45
N ALA A 70 -5.12 -14.19 -9.56
CA ALA A 70 -4.90 -15.60 -9.88
C ALA A 70 -6.00 -16.18 -10.77
N GLU A 71 -7.16 -15.53 -10.80
CA GLU A 71 -8.25 -15.90 -11.67
C GLU A 71 -8.00 -15.28 -13.04
N SER A 72 -8.17 -16.07 -14.10
CA SER A 72 -7.97 -15.66 -15.50
C SER A 72 -6.54 -15.17 -15.83
N SER A 73 -6.22 -14.91 -17.10
CA SER A 73 -4.87 -14.48 -17.53
C SER A 73 -4.46 -13.07 -17.07
N LEU A 74 -5.10 -12.54 -16.01
CA LEU A 74 -4.92 -11.17 -15.52
C LEU A 74 -3.60 -10.95 -14.79
N ALA A 75 -2.98 -11.96 -14.18
CA ALA A 75 -1.69 -11.80 -13.51
C ALA A 75 -0.59 -11.24 -14.44
N SER A 76 -0.62 -11.64 -15.72
CA SER A 76 0.36 -11.24 -16.74
C SER A 76 0.52 -9.72 -16.90
N ILE A 77 -0.56 -8.95 -16.72
CA ILE A 77 -0.51 -7.49 -16.84
C ILE A 77 0.19 -6.83 -15.65
N ALA A 78 0.23 -7.48 -14.48
CA ALA A 78 0.93 -6.99 -13.30
C ALA A 78 2.45 -7.11 -13.42
N GLU A 79 2.93 -8.05 -14.21
CA GLU A 79 4.34 -8.29 -14.48
C GLU A 79 4.75 -7.90 -15.92
N HIS A 80 3.89 -7.18 -16.65
CA HIS A 80 4.18 -6.80 -18.02
C HIS A 80 5.49 -6.00 -18.08
N PRO A 81 6.50 -6.39 -18.89
CA PRO A 81 7.84 -5.80 -18.83
C PRO A 81 7.87 -4.28 -19.00
N THR A 82 7.07 -3.76 -19.93
CA THR A 82 6.93 -2.30 -20.13
C THR A 82 6.35 -1.61 -18.90
N VAL A 83 5.35 -2.22 -18.24
CA VAL A 83 4.70 -1.63 -17.07
C VAL A 83 5.68 -1.59 -15.90
N VAL A 84 6.30 -2.74 -15.59
CA VAL A 84 7.28 -2.84 -14.50
C VAL A 84 8.46 -1.91 -14.75
N ASN A 85 8.98 -1.83 -15.98
CA ASN A 85 10.08 -0.93 -16.30
C ASN A 85 9.69 0.54 -16.13
N ALA A 86 8.51 0.96 -16.60
CA ALA A 86 8.03 2.33 -16.42
C ALA A 86 7.83 2.70 -14.95
N VAL A 87 7.27 1.78 -14.16
CA VAL A 87 7.11 1.90 -12.71
C VAL A 87 8.47 2.07 -12.02
N GLU A 88 9.44 1.21 -12.32
CA GLU A 88 10.76 1.26 -11.70
C GLU A 88 11.57 2.50 -12.15
N CYS A 89 11.37 2.99 -13.37
CA CYS A 89 11.92 4.27 -13.80
C CYS A 89 11.34 5.43 -12.98
N ALA A 90 10.01 5.46 -12.77
CA ALA A 90 9.34 6.51 -11.99
C ALA A 90 9.70 6.47 -10.50
N LEU A 91 9.88 5.27 -9.92
CA LEU A 91 10.31 5.08 -8.53
C LEU A 91 11.82 5.26 -8.34
N GLY A 92 12.60 5.19 -9.41
CA GLY A 92 14.06 5.24 -9.41
C GLY A 92 14.75 3.97 -8.89
N GLN A 93 14.00 2.89 -8.67
CA GLN A 93 14.49 1.65 -8.07
C GLN A 93 13.51 0.48 -8.32
N PRO A 94 13.87 -0.77 -7.94
CA PRO A 94 12.96 -1.90 -8.04
C PRO A 94 11.64 -1.68 -7.28
N ALA A 95 10.59 -2.37 -7.74
CA ALA A 95 9.24 -2.21 -7.20
C ALA A 95 8.65 -3.52 -6.63
N HIS A 96 7.71 -3.36 -5.71
CA HIS A 96 6.76 -4.38 -5.26
C HIS A 96 5.33 -3.99 -5.66
N LEU A 97 4.52 -4.96 -6.05
CA LEU A 97 3.09 -4.82 -6.26
C LEU A 97 2.39 -4.75 -4.90
N THR A 98 1.74 -3.63 -4.63
CA THR A 98 0.91 -3.45 -3.42
C THR A 98 -0.56 -3.72 -3.70
N ALA A 99 -1.02 -3.46 -4.93
CA ALA A 99 -2.39 -3.74 -5.35
C ALA A 99 -2.49 -4.18 -6.80
N PHE A 100 -3.19 -5.30 -6.99
CA PHE A 100 -3.79 -5.69 -8.26
C PHE A 100 -5.24 -5.21 -8.24
N VAL A 101 -5.66 -4.45 -9.26
CA VAL A 101 -7.03 -3.97 -9.40
C VAL A 101 -7.40 -3.84 -10.87
N ALA A 102 -8.55 -4.40 -11.23
CA ALA A 102 -9.29 -4.06 -12.44
C ALA A 102 -10.63 -3.44 -12.04
N TYR A 103 -10.99 -2.36 -12.74
CA TYR A 103 -12.28 -1.70 -12.58
C TYR A 103 -13.12 -1.86 -13.83
N LEU A 104 -14.39 -2.18 -13.61
CA LEU A 104 -15.46 -2.02 -14.58
C LEU A 104 -16.45 -1.01 -14.02
N ARG A 105 -16.74 0.05 -14.79
CA ARG A 105 -17.84 0.98 -14.50
C ARG A 105 -18.92 0.75 -15.55
N SER A 106 -20.08 0.28 -15.10
CA SER A 106 -21.22 0.03 -15.98
C SER A 106 -21.97 1.33 -16.33
N PRO A 107 -22.77 1.35 -17.41
CA PRO A 107 -23.58 2.50 -17.77
C PRO A 107 -24.44 2.99 -16.60
N GLY A 108 -24.43 4.31 -16.37
CA GLY A 108 -25.13 4.94 -15.25
C GLY A 108 -24.32 5.04 -13.95
N ASP A 109 -23.09 4.54 -13.90
CA ASP A 109 -22.15 4.85 -12.82
C ASP A 109 -21.92 6.37 -12.70
N ARG A 110 -21.83 6.87 -11.46
CA ARG A 110 -21.76 8.31 -11.17
C ARG A 110 -20.34 8.90 -11.22
N GLY A 111 -19.33 8.07 -11.48
CA GLY A 111 -17.95 8.51 -11.41
C GLY A 111 -17.45 8.67 -9.97
N SER A 112 -16.36 9.40 -9.80
CA SER A 112 -15.76 9.75 -8.50
C SER A 112 -15.17 11.17 -8.53
N GLY A 113 -15.32 11.88 -7.41
CA GLY A 113 -14.76 13.22 -7.21
C GLY A 113 -13.24 13.24 -7.06
N GLY A 114 -12.69 14.45 -6.96
CA GLY A 114 -11.26 14.70 -6.79
C GLY A 114 -10.73 14.14 -5.47
N HIS A 115 -9.69 13.31 -5.55
CA HIS A 115 -8.95 12.78 -4.41
C HIS A 115 -7.53 12.39 -4.82
N CYS A 116 -6.63 12.23 -3.84
CA CYS A 116 -5.42 11.43 -3.99
C CYS A 116 -5.61 10.11 -3.24
N ASP A 117 -4.78 9.11 -3.53
CA ASP A 117 -4.97 7.77 -2.98
C ASP A 117 -4.07 7.45 -1.78
N TYR A 118 -3.22 8.39 -1.37
CA TYR A 118 -2.50 8.32 -0.10
C TYR A 118 -3.46 8.29 1.09
N LYS A 119 -3.52 7.12 1.72
CA LYS A 119 -4.44 6.71 2.78
C LYS A 119 -3.67 5.86 3.78
N ARG A 120 -3.20 6.50 4.86
CA ARG A 120 -2.30 5.91 5.88
C ARG A 120 -2.81 4.65 6.58
N TRP A 121 -4.11 4.35 6.46
CA TRP A 121 -4.73 3.17 7.06
C TRP A 121 -4.86 1.96 6.13
N ARG A 122 -4.50 2.11 4.85
CA ARG A 122 -4.72 1.06 3.85
C ARG A 122 -3.39 0.38 3.48
N PRO A 123 -3.36 -0.97 3.40
CA PRO A 123 -2.22 -1.71 2.86
C PRO A 123 -1.81 -1.23 1.46
N VAL A 124 -2.81 -0.88 0.66
CA VAL A 124 -2.65 -0.41 -0.74
C VAL A 124 -2.64 1.10 -0.85
N GLY A 125 -2.25 1.79 0.23
CA GLY A 125 -2.49 3.22 0.43
C GLY A 125 -1.43 4.02 1.18
N SER A 126 -0.43 3.36 1.78
CA SER A 126 0.31 3.93 2.91
C SER A 126 1.83 3.90 2.76
N SER A 127 2.35 3.65 1.56
CA SER A 127 3.79 3.75 1.26
C SER A 127 4.19 5.20 1.06
N MET A 128 5.45 5.53 1.38
CA MET A 128 6.03 6.86 1.18
C MET A 128 6.58 7.06 -0.24
N ASN A 129 6.85 5.99 -0.99
CA ASN A 129 7.33 6.07 -2.37
C ASN A 129 6.67 4.99 -3.23
N TRP A 130 5.73 5.43 -4.05
CA TRP A 130 4.77 4.57 -4.73
C TRP A 130 4.08 5.27 -5.89
N VAL A 131 3.61 4.47 -6.84
CA VAL A 131 2.97 4.92 -8.07
C VAL A 131 1.77 4.04 -8.42
N PHE A 132 0.84 4.65 -9.13
CA PHE A 132 -0.29 4.00 -9.76
C PHE A 132 0.00 3.81 -11.25
N ALA A 133 -0.12 2.57 -11.73
CA ALA A 133 -0.03 2.20 -13.13
C ALA A 133 -1.44 1.91 -13.66
N ILE A 134 -1.96 2.84 -14.46
CA ILE A 134 -3.31 2.79 -15.00
C ILE A 134 -3.26 2.47 -16.48
N MET A 135 -3.93 1.40 -16.89
CA MET A 135 -4.06 0.99 -18.29
C MET A 135 -5.54 0.97 -18.69
N PRO A 136 -6.00 1.91 -19.52
CA PRO A 136 -7.34 1.87 -20.05
C PRO A 136 -7.52 0.65 -20.96
N LEU A 137 -8.61 -0.09 -20.77
CA LEU A 137 -9.04 -1.17 -21.67
C LEU A 137 -10.18 -0.71 -22.60
N THR A 138 -10.62 0.53 -22.40
CA THR A 138 -11.47 1.34 -23.28
C THR A 138 -10.86 2.74 -23.30
N ASP A 139 -11.13 3.53 -24.34
CA ASP A 139 -10.77 4.94 -24.32
C ASP A 139 -11.33 5.63 -23.07
N PHE A 140 -10.49 6.34 -22.32
CA PHE A 140 -10.93 7.17 -21.19
C PHE A 140 -11.20 8.58 -21.71
N ASP A 141 -12.21 8.69 -22.56
CA ASP A 141 -12.67 9.94 -23.16
C ASP A 141 -13.96 10.45 -22.50
N LYS A 142 -14.53 11.53 -23.05
CA LYS A 142 -15.80 12.09 -22.55
C LYS A 142 -16.99 11.14 -22.65
N VAL A 143 -16.95 10.15 -23.55
CA VAL A 143 -18.05 9.20 -23.75
C VAL A 143 -18.01 8.14 -22.66
N TYR A 144 -16.86 7.50 -22.43
CA TYR A 144 -16.74 6.49 -21.36
C TYR A 144 -16.57 7.10 -19.97
N GLY A 145 -16.04 8.32 -19.88
CA GLY A 145 -15.64 8.98 -18.65
C GLY A 145 -14.11 9.07 -18.58
N PRO A 146 -13.51 10.26 -18.61
CA PRO A 146 -12.06 10.40 -18.58
C PRO A 146 -11.47 10.08 -17.20
N PHE A 147 -10.16 9.86 -17.16
CA PHE A 147 -9.39 9.88 -15.91
C PHE A 147 -8.67 11.21 -15.83
N MET A 148 -9.21 12.14 -15.05
CA MET A 148 -8.67 13.49 -14.96
C MET A 148 -7.57 13.56 -13.91
N VAL A 149 -6.52 14.32 -14.18
CA VAL A 149 -5.40 14.58 -13.25
C VAL A 149 -5.27 16.07 -12.94
N SER A 150 -4.81 16.42 -11.74
CA SER A 150 -4.42 17.78 -11.36
C SER A 150 -2.89 17.87 -11.39
N PRO A 151 -2.27 18.44 -12.45
CA PRO A 151 -0.81 18.47 -12.58
C PRO A 151 -0.15 19.20 -11.41
N GLY A 152 0.96 18.64 -10.91
CA GLY A 152 1.76 19.20 -9.82
C GLY A 152 1.17 19.01 -8.42
N SER A 153 -0.03 18.45 -8.30
CA SER A 153 -0.72 18.28 -7.02
C SER A 153 -0.05 17.29 -6.06
N HIS A 154 0.81 16.40 -6.56
CA HIS A 154 1.64 15.52 -5.72
C HIS A 154 2.61 16.28 -4.83
N LYS A 155 2.98 17.52 -5.21
CA LYS A 155 3.87 18.39 -4.44
C LYS A 155 3.17 19.12 -3.28
N LEU A 156 1.84 19.00 -3.16
CA LEU A 156 1.07 19.70 -2.13
C LEU A 156 1.16 19.04 -0.74
N ALA A 157 1.48 17.74 -0.69
CA ALA A 157 1.88 17.09 0.55
C ALA A 157 3.41 17.06 0.58
N GLN A 158 4.01 17.53 1.68
CA GLN A 158 5.46 17.62 1.84
C GLN A 158 5.88 16.84 3.08
N VAL A 159 7.04 16.19 2.99
CA VAL A 159 7.68 15.56 4.15
C VAL A 159 8.00 16.66 5.16
N ILE A 160 7.60 16.45 6.42
CA ILE A 160 7.74 17.46 7.49
C ILE A 160 9.20 17.59 7.96
N ASP A 161 9.90 16.46 8.07
CA ASP A 161 11.30 16.35 8.46
C ASP A 161 11.93 15.22 7.65
N GLU A 162 12.85 15.55 6.74
CA GLU A 162 13.51 14.60 5.84
C GLU A 162 14.57 13.74 6.56
N ASP A 163 15.07 14.22 7.70
CA ASP A 163 16.08 13.52 8.51
C ASP A 163 15.43 12.60 9.56
N ALA A 164 14.09 12.63 9.68
CA ALA A 164 13.37 11.80 10.64
C ALA A 164 13.44 10.31 10.26
N HIS A 165 13.68 9.45 11.25
CA HIS A 165 13.67 8.01 11.06
C HIS A 165 12.32 7.48 10.54
N ILE A 166 11.20 8.10 10.98
CA ILE A 166 9.85 7.80 10.51
C ILE A 166 9.23 9.07 9.93
N LEU A 167 8.98 9.05 8.63
CA LEU A 167 8.50 10.21 7.88
C LEU A 167 7.02 10.49 8.14
N ASP A 168 6.70 11.77 8.12
CA ASP A 168 5.35 12.31 8.19
C ASP A 168 5.16 13.34 7.07
N VAL A 169 3.92 13.54 6.64
CA VAL A 169 3.59 14.48 5.56
C VAL A 169 2.54 15.49 5.99
N THR A 170 2.67 16.71 5.49
CA THR A 170 1.68 17.78 5.68
C THR A 170 0.35 17.46 5.00
N ARG A 171 -0.73 18.06 5.52
CA ARG A 171 -2.04 18.05 4.86
C ARG A 171 -1.95 18.86 3.55
N PRO A 172 -2.32 18.29 2.38
CA PRO A 172 -2.34 19.04 1.14
C PRO A 172 -3.42 20.13 1.16
N ASP A 173 -3.06 21.35 0.75
CA ASP A 173 -4.02 22.45 0.59
C ASP A 173 -4.77 22.35 -0.75
N THR A 174 -6.00 21.86 -0.68
CA THR A 174 -6.83 21.63 -1.88
C THR A 174 -7.18 22.91 -2.65
N LYS A 175 -7.02 24.09 -2.06
CA LYS A 175 -7.22 25.37 -2.75
C LYS A 175 -6.11 25.67 -3.76
N GLN A 176 -4.97 24.99 -3.65
CA GLN A 176 -3.82 25.14 -4.55
C GLN A 176 -3.83 24.13 -5.70
N LEU A 177 -4.87 23.29 -5.79
CA LEU A 177 -5.01 22.35 -6.90
C LEU A 177 -5.10 23.10 -8.23
N ALA A 178 -4.25 22.71 -9.17
CA ALA A 178 -4.42 23.09 -10.56
C ALA A 178 -5.75 22.51 -11.08
N PRO A 179 -6.38 23.16 -12.09
CA PRO A 179 -7.54 22.59 -12.76
C PRO A 179 -7.29 21.16 -13.22
N PHE A 180 -8.28 20.30 -13.02
CA PHE A 180 -8.24 18.93 -13.53
C PHE A 180 -8.21 18.94 -15.06
N ILE A 181 -7.26 18.24 -15.66
CA ILE A 181 -7.11 18.08 -17.11
C ILE A 181 -7.30 16.62 -17.52
N ASP A 182 -7.72 16.43 -18.77
CA ASP A 182 -7.82 15.12 -19.40
C ASP A 182 -6.47 14.78 -20.06
N PRO A 183 -5.76 13.72 -19.62
CA PRO A 183 -4.54 13.24 -20.28
C PRO A 183 -4.79 12.56 -21.64
N GLU A 184 -6.07 12.44 -22.06
CA GLU A 184 -6.52 11.88 -23.33
C GLU A 184 -6.02 10.44 -23.52
N LEU A 185 -6.26 9.60 -22.51
CA LEU A 185 -5.80 8.21 -22.48
C LEU A 185 -6.65 7.33 -23.41
N LYS A 186 -5.96 6.53 -24.22
CA LYS A 186 -6.54 5.57 -25.17
C LYS A 186 -6.43 4.15 -24.64
N ALA A 187 -7.29 3.27 -25.15
CA ALA A 187 -7.17 1.84 -24.86
C ALA A 187 -5.74 1.36 -25.19
N GLY A 188 -5.10 0.69 -24.23
CA GLY A 188 -3.73 0.19 -24.34
C GLY A 188 -2.63 1.18 -23.98
N ASP A 189 -2.93 2.44 -23.65
CA ASP A 189 -1.97 3.34 -23.04
C ASP A 189 -1.64 2.93 -21.58
N LEU A 190 -0.54 3.45 -21.05
CA LEU A 190 -0.17 3.36 -19.64
C LEU A 190 0.04 4.76 -19.07
N LEU A 191 -0.74 5.12 -18.06
CA LEU A 191 -0.48 6.28 -17.21
C LEU A 191 0.25 5.81 -15.95
N ILE A 192 1.44 6.35 -15.71
CA ILE A 192 2.10 6.27 -14.41
C ILE A 192 1.80 7.57 -13.67
N THR A 193 1.26 7.48 -12.47
CA THR A 193 0.98 8.66 -11.64
C THR A 193 1.47 8.44 -10.21
N SER A 194 2.04 9.48 -9.61
CA SER A 194 2.24 9.50 -8.15
C SER A 194 0.87 9.36 -7.49
N GLU A 195 0.83 8.59 -6.41
CA GLU A 195 -0.40 8.39 -5.64
C GLU A 195 -0.79 9.63 -4.81
N HIS A 196 0.14 10.58 -4.65
CA HIS A 196 -0.16 11.92 -4.12
C HIS A 196 -0.80 12.84 -5.18
N THR A 197 -0.76 12.46 -6.46
CA THR A 197 -1.43 13.21 -7.52
C THR A 197 -2.95 13.10 -7.36
N TRP A 198 -3.58 14.26 -7.22
CA TRP A 198 -5.02 14.38 -7.20
C TRP A 198 -5.59 14.05 -8.57
N HIS A 199 -6.60 13.19 -8.58
CA HIS A 199 -7.28 12.74 -9.78
C HIS A 199 -8.79 12.64 -9.54
N SER A 200 -9.56 12.59 -10.63
CA SER A 200 -11.00 12.34 -10.60
C SER A 200 -11.40 11.49 -11.80
N ALA A 201 -12.54 10.81 -11.71
CA ALA A 201 -13.05 9.99 -12.80
C ALA A 201 -14.54 10.31 -12.96
N PRO A 202 -14.91 11.42 -13.64
CA PRO A 202 -16.30 11.78 -13.84
C PRO A 202 -17.04 10.71 -14.64
N ALA A 203 -18.37 10.67 -14.49
CA ALA A 203 -19.23 9.77 -15.26
C ALA A 203 -19.15 10.06 -16.77
N GLY A 204 -19.23 9.01 -17.57
CA GLY A 204 -19.46 9.09 -19.00
C GLY A 204 -20.95 9.03 -19.38
N THR A 205 -21.20 9.03 -20.68
CA THR A 205 -22.52 8.81 -21.30
C THR A 205 -22.60 7.52 -22.12
N ALA A 206 -21.55 6.69 -22.08
CA ALA A 206 -21.49 5.42 -22.81
C ALA A 206 -22.62 4.48 -22.40
N THR A 207 -23.07 3.67 -23.36
CA THR A 207 -24.01 2.57 -23.16
C THR A 207 -23.31 1.23 -22.93
N ASP A 208 -21.98 1.22 -22.97
CA ASP A 208 -21.12 0.05 -22.73
C ASP A 208 -20.24 0.27 -21.50
N ASP A 209 -19.69 -0.81 -20.96
CA ASP A 209 -18.79 -0.78 -19.80
C ASP A 209 -17.46 -0.06 -20.10
N ARG A 210 -17.06 0.83 -19.19
CA ARG A 210 -15.70 1.41 -19.12
C ARG A 210 -14.81 0.50 -18.27
N CYS A 211 -13.75 -0.03 -18.87
CA CYS A 211 -12.85 -0.96 -18.20
C CYS A 211 -11.41 -0.42 -18.12
N GLY A 212 -10.69 -0.76 -17.06
CA GLY A 212 -9.28 -0.45 -16.94
C GLY A 212 -8.59 -1.25 -15.84
N ILE A 213 -7.27 -1.32 -15.93
CA ILE A 213 -6.39 -1.87 -14.91
C ILE A 213 -5.74 -0.74 -14.14
N PHE A 214 -5.60 -0.93 -12.83
CA PHE A 214 -5.26 0.09 -11.84
C PHE A 214 -4.33 -0.55 -10.80
N HIS A 215 -3.10 -0.85 -11.21
CA HIS A 215 -2.12 -1.50 -10.33
C HIS A 215 -1.35 -0.49 -9.51
N LYS A 216 -1.08 -0.81 -8.25
CA LYS A 216 -0.26 0.02 -7.37
C LYS A 216 1.05 -0.68 -7.08
N TYR A 217 2.12 0.08 -7.13
CA TYR A 217 3.46 -0.39 -6.83
C TYR A 217 4.15 0.55 -5.87
N CYS A 218 4.92 0.00 -4.93
CA CYS A 218 5.82 0.78 -4.08
C CYS A 218 7.27 0.44 -4.38
N ALA A 219 8.18 1.36 -4.08
CA ALA A 219 9.59 1.07 -4.03
C ALA A 219 9.87 -0.05 -3.01
N VAL A 220 10.84 -0.92 -3.31
CA VAL A 220 11.21 -2.03 -2.39
C VAL A 220 11.63 -1.54 -1.01
N ASN A 221 12.22 -0.35 -0.94
CA ASN A 221 12.69 0.25 0.29
C ASN A 221 11.64 1.12 1.00
N ALA A 222 10.42 1.23 0.47
CA ALA A 222 9.34 2.02 1.07
C ALA A 222 8.09 1.16 1.30
N PRO A 223 8.13 0.19 2.23
CA PRO A 223 6.99 -0.67 2.49
C PRO A 223 5.76 0.14 2.92
N PRO A 224 4.53 -0.33 2.64
CA PRO A 224 3.33 0.34 3.12
C PRO A 224 3.29 0.38 4.65
N SER A 225 3.04 1.56 5.22
CA SER A 225 3.05 1.74 6.68
C SER A 225 2.02 0.88 7.41
N ALA A 226 0.89 0.56 6.74
CA ALA A 226 -0.15 -0.32 7.26
C ALA A 226 0.15 -1.83 7.11
N GLY A 227 1.23 -2.17 6.40
CA GLY A 227 1.64 -3.53 6.02
C GLY A 227 1.21 -3.89 4.60
N TYR A 228 1.86 -4.89 4.01
CA TYR A 228 1.50 -5.37 2.66
C TYR A 228 0.11 -6.01 2.64
N TYR A 229 -0.54 -5.94 1.47
CA TYR A 229 -1.74 -6.73 1.21
C TYR A 229 -1.38 -8.23 1.23
N PRO A 230 -2.16 -9.09 1.91
CA PRO A 230 -1.86 -10.51 2.07
C PRO A 230 -2.15 -11.29 0.79
N TYR A 231 -1.22 -11.25 -0.15
CA TYR A 231 -1.27 -12.12 -1.33
C TYR A 231 -1.04 -13.58 -0.92
N ASN A 232 -1.81 -14.47 -1.54
CA ASN A 232 -1.77 -15.90 -1.27
C ASN A 232 -0.93 -16.65 -2.30
N SER A 233 -0.71 -17.95 -2.06
CA SER A 233 0.11 -18.79 -2.94
C SER A 233 -0.46 -18.87 -4.36
N ALA A 234 -1.78 -18.81 -4.53
CA ALA A 234 -2.40 -18.81 -5.86
C ALA A 234 -2.03 -17.54 -6.65
N ALA A 235 -2.08 -16.38 -6.01
CA ALA A 235 -1.65 -15.11 -6.59
C ALA A 235 -0.16 -15.13 -6.95
N LEU A 236 0.71 -15.56 -6.03
CA LEU A 236 2.14 -15.66 -6.29
C LEU A 236 2.46 -16.63 -7.44
N ASN A 237 1.80 -17.79 -7.48
CA ASN A 237 2.03 -18.81 -8.51
C ASN A 237 1.40 -18.47 -9.87
N SER A 238 0.53 -17.46 -9.93
CA SER A 238 0.00 -16.95 -11.20
C SER A 238 0.99 -16.06 -11.96
N LEU A 239 2.05 -15.58 -11.29
CA LEU A 239 3.14 -14.82 -11.89
C LEU A 239 4.24 -15.75 -12.43
N SER A 240 4.97 -15.27 -13.43
CA SER A 240 6.21 -15.90 -13.88
C SER A 240 7.26 -15.97 -12.75
N ASP A 241 8.24 -16.85 -12.88
CA ASP A 241 9.34 -16.94 -11.91
C ASP A 241 10.10 -15.61 -11.74
N ALA A 242 10.18 -14.79 -12.80
CA ALA A 242 10.77 -13.47 -12.72
C ALA A 242 9.86 -12.45 -12.02
N GLY A 243 8.54 -12.55 -12.21
CA GLY A 243 7.56 -11.65 -11.63
C GLY A 243 7.25 -11.91 -10.16
N LYS A 244 7.52 -13.11 -9.64
CA LYS A 244 7.35 -13.44 -8.20
C LYS A 244 8.01 -12.44 -7.26
N ARG A 245 9.10 -11.78 -7.68
CA ARG A 245 9.76 -10.71 -6.89
C ARG A 245 8.84 -9.52 -6.58
N LEU A 246 7.77 -9.32 -7.34
CA LEU A 246 6.82 -8.22 -7.14
C LEU A 246 5.97 -8.43 -5.88
N ILE A 247 5.82 -9.66 -5.40
CA ILE A 247 5.06 -9.99 -4.19
C ILE A 247 6.08 -10.36 -3.11
N PRO A 248 6.48 -9.41 -2.24
CA PRO A 248 7.54 -9.64 -1.25
C PRO A 248 7.10 -10.53 -0.09
N VAL A 249 5.80 -10.55 0.18
CA VAL A 249 5.19 -11.29 1.29
C VAL A 249 4.04 -12.10 0.72
N CYS A 250 4.06 -13.40 1.00
CA CYS A 250 3.06 -14.35 0.53
C CYS A 250 2.75 -15.36 1.63
N PHE A 251 1.47 -15.50 1.97
CA PHE A 251 1.02 -16.49 2.93
C PHE A 251 -0.45 -16.87 2.68
N ASP A 252 -0.79 -18.14 2.94
CA ASP A 252 -2.16 -18.65 2.85
C ASP A 252 -2.89 -18.61 4.21
N LYS A 253 -2.14 -18.42 5.30
CA LYS A 253 -2.66 -18.33 6.67
C LYS A 253 -3.20 -16.92 6.95
N PRO A 254 -4.24 -16.77 7.79
CA PRO A 254 -4.71 -15.44 8.19
C PRO A 254 -3.70 -14.74 9.10
N ILE A 255 -3.74 -13.41 9.13
CA ILE A 255 -3.05 -12.62 10.16
C ILE A 255 -3.88 -12.71 11.45
N THR A 256 -3.40 -13.45 12.43
CA THR A 256 -4.11 -13.77 13.68
C THR A 256 -3.62 -12.95 14.85
N THR A 257 -2.35 -12.56 14.84
CA THR A 257 -1.72 -11.82 15.93
C THR A 257 -1.03 -10.56 15.41
N THR A 258 -0.78 -9.62 16.33
CA THR A 258 -0.06 -8.38 16.04
C THR A 258 0.82 -7.99 17.22
N ARG A 259 1.98 -7.40 16.95
CA ARG A 259 2.99 -7.02 17.96
C ARG A 259 3.56 -5.64 17.67
N LEU A 260 3.92 -4.92 18.74
CA LEU A 260 4.49 -3.57 18.65
C LEU A 260 5.90 -3.53 19.22
N LEU A 261 6.87 -3.21 18.37
CA LEU A 261 8.20 -2.77 18.78
C LEU A 261 8.12 -1.30 19.20
N ILE A 262 8.31 -1.03 20.48
CA ILE A 262 8.29 0.34 21.02
C ILE A 262 9.72 0.77 21.30
N GLU A 263 10.18 1.80 20.59
CA GLU A 263 11.46 2.44 20.78
C GLU A 263 11.32 3.74 21.58
N CYS A 264 12.18 3.90 22.59
CA CYS A 264 12.48 5.19 23.18
C CYS A 264 13.88 5.62 22.68
N PRO A 265 13.96 6.47 21.65
CA PRO A 265 15.24 6.92 21.13
C PRO A 265 15.94 7.85 22.13
N SER A 266 17.27 7.79 22.18
CA SER A 266 18.11 8.70 22.96
C SER A 266 19.40 9.02 22.22
N SER A 267 20.15 10.04 22.69
CA SER A 267 21.42 10.45 22.06
C SER A 267 22.53 9.41 22.21
N ASP A 268 22.46 8.56 23.23
CA ASP A 268 23.51 7.60 23.56
C ASP A 268 23.13 6.21 23.04
N GLU A 269 21.97 5.70 23.47
CA GLU A 269 21.48 4.38 23.09
C GLU A 269 19.94 4.31 23.17
N SER A 270 19.29 3.88 22.10
CA SER A 270 17.85 3.60 22.09
C SER A 270 17.51 2.43 23.02
N LYS A 271 16.36 2.53 23.69
CA LYS A 271 15.79 1.45 24.50
C LYS A 271 14.50 0.92 23.90
N TYR A 272 14.21 -0.35 24.16
CA TYR A 272 13.03 -1.04 23.64
C TYR A 272 12.23 -1.63 24.79
N LEU A 273 10.92 -1.43 24.74
CA LEU A 273 10.03 -1.96 25.77
C LEU A 273 9.69 -3.41 25.45
N LEU A 274 9.86 -4.28 26.45
CA LEU A 274 9.30 -5.62 26.45
C LEU A 274 8.32 -5.77 27.61
N VAL A 275 7.30 -6.59 27.41
CA VAL A 275 6.34 -7.00 28.44
C VAL A 275 6.69 -8.41 28.92
N HIS A 276 6.57 -8.64 30.22
CA HIS A 276 6.73 -9.95 30.83
C HIS A 276 5.37 -10.65 30.87
N ASP A 277 5.33 -11.82 30.26
CA ASP A 277 4.23 -12.76 30.40
C ASP A 277 4.42 -13.54 31.72
N ASP A 278 3.65 -13.18 32.74
CA ASP A 278 3.73 -13.82 34.07
C ASP A 278 3.29 -15.30 34.05
N GLU A 279 2.51 -15.73 33.06
CA GLU A 279 2.07 -17.13 32.95
C GLU A 279 3.19 -18.02 32.41
N ASN A 280 3.90 -17.54 31.38
CA ASN A 280 4.97 -18.29 30.72
C ASN A 280 6.38 -17.95 31.20
N GLY A 281 6.54 -16.86 31.97
CA GLY A 281 7.82 -16.36 32.45
C GLY A 281 8.74 -15.83 31.33
N LEU A 282 8.15 -15.33 30.24
CA LEU A 282 8.88 -14.91 29.04
C LEU A 282 8.69 -13.42 28.78
N TRP A 283 9.71 -12.79 28.21
CA TRP A 283 9.65 -11.42 27.71
C TRP A 283 9.26 -11.40 26.24
N GLY A 284 8.43 -10.44 25.84
CA GLY A 284 8.03 -10.28 24.44
C GLY A 284 7.61 -8.86 24.10
N LEU A 285 7.32 -8.62 22.82
CA LEU A 285 6.71 -7.36 22.39
C LEU A 285 5.26 -7.27 22.89
N PRO A 286 4.75 -6.09 23.30
CA PRO A 286 3.33 -5.91 23.58
C PRO A 286 2.48 -6.19 22.33
N GLY A 287 1.23 -6.60 22.56
CA GLY A 287 0.31 -7.03 21.52
C GLY A 287 -0.40 -8.34 21.87
N GLY A 288 -1.07 -8.96 20.90
CA GLY A 288 -1.92 -10.12 21.14
C GLY A 288 -2.66 -10.58 19.89
N GLU A 289 -3.83 -11.18 20.08
CA GLU A 289 -4.76 -11.51 18.99
C GLU A 289 -5.23 -10.22 18.31
N GLY A 290 -5.00 -10.14 17.00
CA GLY A 290 -5.34 -8.97 16.18
C GLY A 290 -6.71 -9.12 15.54
N TRP A 291 -7.35 -8.00 15.26
CA TRP A 291 -8.64 -7.95 14.56
C TRP A 291 -8.60 -6.87 13.46
N GLU A 292 -9.60 -6.89 12.59
CA GLU A 292 -9.68 -6.03 11.40
C GLU A 292 -10.78 -4.98 11.54
N GLU A 293 -10.46 -3.73 11.18
CA GLU A 293 -11.49 -2.72 10.93
C GLU A 293 -12.18 -3.07 9.61
N GLU A 294 -13.33 -3.73 9.66
CA GLU A 294 -14.13 -4.02 8.46
C GLU A 294 -14.84 -2.76 7.94
N GLU A 295 -15.21 -1.84 8.83
CA GLU A 295 -15.93 -0.62 8.45
C GLU A 295 -15.00 0.40 7.79
N GLY A 296 -15.36 0.83 6.57
CA GLY A 296 -14.58 1.81 5.81
C GLY A 296 -13.36 1.23 5.08
N VAL A 297 -13.06 -0.06 5.25
CA VAL A 297 -12.07 -0.80 4.47
C VAL A 297 -12.78 -1.50 3.30
N GLY A 298 -12.16 -1.45 2.11
CA GLY A 298 -12.72 -2.01 0.90
C GLY A 298 -12.42 -3.50 0.77
N TRP A 299 -11.80 -3.88 -0.35
CA TRP A 299 -11.35 -5.24 -0.61
C TRP A 299 -9.94 -5.52 -0.07
N ASP A 300 -9.22 -4.47 0.33
CA ASP A 300 -7.80 -4.44 0.67
C ASP A 300 -7.55 -4.65 2.17
N ILE A 301 -8.12 -5.71 2.70
CA ILE A 301 -8.06 -6.05 4.11
C ILE A 301 -6.65 -6.55 4.48
N GLY A 302 -6.16 -6.18 5.67
CA GLY A 302 -4.87 -6.67 6.18
C GLY A 302 -4.19 -5.81 7.26
N ALA A 303 -4.62 -4.56 7.46
CA ALA A 303 -4.06 -3.73 8.53
C ALA A 303 -4.46 -4.25 9.93
N ARG A 304 -3.59 -4.07 10.93
CA ARG A 304 -3.84 -4.40 12.36
C ARG A 304 -3.55 -3.24 13.31
N ILE A 305 -3.47 -2.01 12.78
CA ILE A 305 -3.10 -0.82 13.56
C ILE A 305 -4.12 -0.55 14.68
N ALA A 306 -5.43 -0.55 14.38
CA ALA A 306 -6.44 -0.30 15.41
C ALA A 306 -6.44 -1.35 16.51
N SER A 307 -6.36 -2.64 16.15
CA SER A 307 -6.28 -3.69 17.16
C SER A 307 -5.04 -3.55 18.02
N LEU A 308 -3.89 -3.21 17.43
CA LEU A 308 -2.65 -3.05 18.18
C LEU A 308 -2.66 -1.79 19.06
N GLN A 309 -3.32 -0.71 18.63
CA GLN A 309 -3.57 0.46 19.48
C GLN A 309 -4.37 0.07 20.73
N ASP A 310 -5.49 -0.65 20.54
CA ASP A 310 -6.37 -1.06 21.64
C ASP A 310 -5.66 -2.03 22.60
N LEU A 311 -4.89 -2.98 22.05
CA LEU A 311 -4.08 -3.93 22.84
C LEU A 311 -3.01 -3.22 23.66
N THR A 312 -2.31 -2.25 23.06
CA THR A 312 -1.23 -1.51 23.73
C THR A 312 -1.80 -0.62 24.83
N GLU A 313 -2.94 0.05 24.57
CA GLU A 313 -3.64 0.83 25.59
C GLU A 313 -4.11 -0.06 26.75
N ALA A 314 -4.67 -1.24 26.46
CA ALA A 314 -5.10 -2.17 27.50
C ALA A 314 -3.92 -2.70 28.35
N GLN A 315 -2.84 -3.13 27.71
CA GLN A 315 -1.69 -3.76 28.36
C GLN A 315 -0.81 -2.77 29.13
N LEU A 316 -0.64 -1.55 28.61
CA LEU A 316 0.33 -0.58 29.09
C LEU A 316 -0.30 0.74 29.54
N GLY A 317 -1.54 1.05 29.16
CA GLY A 317 -2.11 2.40 29.30
C GLY A 317 -1.36 3.41 28.43
N LEU A 318 -0.91 2.98 27.25
CA LEU A 318 -0.17 3.78 26.29
C LEU A 318 -0.96 3.98 25.00
N GLU A 319 -1.36 5.23 24.76
CA GLU A 319 -1.96 5.65 23.50
C GLU A 319 -0.87 5.75 22.41
N VAL A 320 -1.01 4.96 21.35
CA VAL A 320 -0.08 4.95 20.21
C VAL A 320 -0.74 5.64 19.00
N PRO A 321 -0.33 6.87 18.64
CA PRO A 321 -1.02 7.66 17.62
C PRO A 321 -0.81 7.16 16.18
N TRP A 322 0.30 6.46 15.93
CA TRP A 322 0.68 5.91 14.64
C TRP A 322 1.60 4.70 14.81
N MET A 323 1.72 3.89 13.76
CA MET A 323 2.59 2.72 13.73
C MET A 323 3.18 2.54 12.33
N SER A 324 4.34 1.91 12.19
CA SER A 324 4.93 1.60 10.88
C SER A 324 5.21 0.10 10.76
N TYR A 325 4.80 -0.51 9.66
CA TYR A 325 5.01 -1.93 9.40
C TYR A 325 6.50 -2.30 9.42
N ILE A 326 6.84 -3.39 10.10
CA ILE A 326 8.18 -3.96 10.11
C ILE A 326 8.20 -5.22 9.24
N GLU A 327 7.41 -6.23 9.59
CA GLU A 327 7.40 -7.53 8.93
C GLU A 327 6.15 -8.35 9.27
N ASP A 328 6.02 -9.50 8.60
CA ASP A 328 5.05 -10.55 8.88
C ASP A 328 5.79 -11.84 9.24
N VAL A 329 5.49 -12.41 10.41
CA VAL A 329 6.17 -13.59 10.98
C VAL A 329 5.21 -14.77 10.96
N GLU A 330 5.66 -15.91 10.45
CA GLU A 330 4.83 -17.12 10.47
C GLU A 330 4.80 -17.77 11.86
N GLU A 331 3.59 -17.97 12.39
CA GLU A 331 3.33 -18.68 13.64
C GLU A 331 2.64 -20.04 13.34
N ALA A 332 2.48 -20.86 14.38
CA ALA A 332 1.81 -22.16 14.27
C ALA A 332 0.39 -22.02 13.70
N ASP A 333 -0.39 -21.06 14.24
CA ASP A 333 -1.81 -20.91 13.94
C ASP A 333 -2.14 -19.73 13.00
N GLY A 334 -1.13 -19.02 12.49
CA GLY A 334 -1.36 -17.85 11.65
C GLY A 334 -0.12 -17.06 11.30
N ILE A 335 -0.32 -15.79 10.96
CA ILE A 335 0.73 -14.80 10.76
C ILE A 335 0.65 -13.75 11.88
N CYS A 336 1.80 -13.40 12.43
CA CYS A 336 1.97 -12.26 13.32
C CYS A 336 2.46 -11.05 12.53
N ARG A 337 1.67 -9.97 12.51
CA ARG A 337 2.12 -8.71 11.90
C ARG A 337 2.82 -7.84 12.94
N VAL A 338 4.07 -7.48 12.66
CA VAL A 338 4.88 -6.66 13.57
C VAL A 338 4.93 -5.22 13.07
N TYR A 339 4.64 -4.28 13.96
CA TYR A 339 4.77 -2.86 13.74
C TYR A 339 5.81 -2.25 14.67
N GLY A 340 6.32 -1.07 14.34
CA GLY A 340 7.16 -0.25 15.19
C GLY A 340 6.54 1.11 15.50
N TYR A 341 6.87 1.62 16.67
CA TYR A 341 6.54 2.96 17.17
C TYR A 341 7.75 3.54 17.90
N SER A 342 8.03 4.83 17.70
CA SER A 342 9.18 5.51 18.30
C SER A 342 8.77 6.86 18.87
N ASP A 343 9.08 7.08 20.15
CA ASP A 343 8.76 8.33 20.86
C ASP A 343 9.76 8.59 21.99
N ALA A 344 10.56 9.65 21.83
CA ALA A 344 11.58 10.07 22.81
C ALA A 344 10.99 10.46 24.18
N SER A 345 9.69 10.80 24.24
CA SER A 345 9.04 11.20 25.49
C SER A 345 8.77 10.02 26.44
N LEU A 346 8.80 8.78 25.94
CA LEU A 346 8.48 7.57 26.71
C LEU A 346 9.49 7.26 27.81
N GLY A 347 10.77 7.62 27.62
CA GLY A 347 11.83 7.33 28.59
C GLY A 347 11.64 7.99 29.96
N SER A 348 10.71 8.96 30.07
CA SER A 348 10.38 9.67 31.31
C SER A 348 8.99 9.31 31.88
N LYS A 349 8.19 8.53 31.14
CA LYS A 349 6.81 8.19 31.51
C LYS A 349 6.77 6.82 32.17
N SER A 350 6.18 6.76 33.37
CA SER A 350 5.70 5.48 33.89
C SER A 350 4.44 5.12 33.12
N LEU A 351 4.42 3.95 32.49
CA LEU A 351 3.21 3.38 31.93
C LEU A 351 2.32 2.89 33.06
N ALA A 352 1.01 2.95 32.85
CA ALA A 352 0.01 2.78 33.90
C ALA A 352 -0.17 1.30 34.30
N ASN A 353 0.05 0.39 33.34
CA ASN A 353 -0.25 -1.02 33.47
C ASN A 353 0.95 -1.91 33.06
N GLY A 354 0.86 -3.20 33.41
CA GLY A 354 1.75 -4.25 32.93
C GLY A 354 3.05 -4.42 33.73
N HIS A 355 3.60 -5.63 33.64
CA HIS A 355 4.97 -5.92 34.05
C HIS A 355 5.86 -5.73 32.81
N TYR A 356 6.57 -4.61 32.73
CA TYR A 356 7.41 -4.26 31.58
C TYR A 356 8.79 -3.76 32.03
N ASP A 357 9.77 -3.81 31.14
CA ASP A 357 11.07 -3.18 31.34
C ASP A 357 11.64 -2.70 30.00
N TRP A 358 12.64 -1.81 30.07
CA TRP A 358 13.31 -1.19 28.94
C TRP A 358 14.69 -1.79 28.74
N PHE A 359 14.90 -2.41 27.58
CA PHE A 359 16.12 -3.12 27.25
C PHE A 359 16.90 -2.35 26.18
N THR A 360 18.22 -2.37 26.29
CA THR A 360 19.08 -1.89 25.20
C THR A 360 19.15 -2.92 24.09
N LYS A 361 19.57 -2.52 22.88
CA LYS A 361 19.72 -3.45 21.75
C LYS A 361 20.63 -4.63 22.10
N ASP A 362 21.74 -4.34 22.76
CA ASP A 362 22.70 -5.36 23.22
C ASP A 362 22.08 -6.34 24.23
N ARG A 363 21.18 -5.87 25.11
CA ARG A 363 20.47 -6.74 26.04
C ARG A 363 19.43 -7.60 25.36
N VAL A 364 18.69 -7.05 24.39
CA VAL A 364 17.75 -7.85 23.60
C VAL A 364 18.49 -8.97 22.85
N GLY A 365 19.64 -8.67 22.22
CA GLY A 365 20.46 -9.69 21.56
C GLY A 365 21.13 -10.72 22.49
N GLN A 366 21.11 -10.51 23.82
CA GLN A 366 21.50 -11.52 24.81
C GLN A 366 20.32 -12.37 25.28
N MET A 367 19.11 -11.83 25.21
CA MET A 367 17.87 -12.50 25.62
C MET A 367 17.30 -13.38 24.52
N PHE A 368 17.42 -12.93 23.27
CA PHE A 368 16.90 -13.60 22.09
C PHE A 368 18.04 -13.84 21.11
N ASP A 369 18.02 -15.00 20.45
CA ASP A 369 18.99 -15.28 19.39
C ASP A 369 18.68 -14.51 18.10
N ASP A 370 19.57 -14.57 17.12
CA ASP A 370 19.43 -13.87 15.85
C ASP A 370 18.26 -14.39 14.98
N SER A 371 17.73 -15.58 15.29
CA SER A 371 16.59 -16.18 14.58
C SER A 371 15.24 -15.85 15.20
N ASP A 372 15.24 -15.28 16.41
CA ASP A 372 14.03 -14.80 17.06
C ASP A 372 13.46 -13.58 16.33
N TYR A 373 12.13 -13.55 16.22
CA TYR A 373 11.44 -12.49 15.48
C TYR A 373 11.63 -11.10 16.11
N ILE A 374 11.88 -11.00 17.42
CA ILE A 374 12.14 -9.71 18.09
C ILE A 374 13.50 -9.16 17.66
N SER A 375 14.52 -10.03 17.58
CA SER A 375 15.85 -9.67 17.08
C SER A 375 15.79 -9.23 15.61
N HIS A 376 15.05 -9.96 14.78
CA HIS A 376 14.86 -9.61 13.37
C HIS A 376 14.08 -8.30 13.18
N ALA A 377 13.01 -8.09 13.95
CA ALA A 377 12.22 -6.86 13.93
C ALA A 377 13.07 -5.65 14.33
N LEU A 378 13.90 -5.78 15.36
CA LEU A 378 14.87 -4.76 15.75
C LEU A 378 15.89 -4.49 14.65
N HIS A 379 16.48 -5.52 14.06
CA HIS A 379 17.42 -5.34 12.96
C HIS A 379 16.79 -4.57 11.79
N THR A 380 15.57 -4.95 11.42
CA THR A 380 14.80 -4.32 10.34
C THR A 380 14.35 -2.90 10.69
N TRP A 381 14.01 -2.61 11.94
CA TRP A 381 13.67 -1.27 12.40
C TRP A 381 14.82 -0.29 12.17
N HIS A 382 16.05 -0.71 12.47
CA HIS A 382 17.29 0.10 12.38
C HIS A 382 17.90 0.20 10.98
N ARG A 383 17.20 -0.28 9.94
CA ARG A 383 17.71 -0.18 8.58
C ARG A 383 17.51 1.23 8.03
N ASP A 384 18.60 1.97 7.91
CA ASP A 384 18.61 3.33 7.32
C ASP A 384 18.24 3.36 5.83
N ASP A 385 18.32 2.21 5.15
CA ASP A 385 17.95 2.12 3.74
C ASP A 385 16.42 2.00 3.53
N ILE A 386 15.63 1.78 4.58
CA ILE A 386 14.17 1.67 4.53
C ILE A 386 13.51 3.01 4.88
N ILE A 387 12.69 3.51 3.95
CA ILE A 387 11.87 4.71 4.10
C ILE A 387 10.53 4.32 4.74
N ARG A 388 10.31 4.75 5.98
CA ARG A 388 9.11 4.44 6.75
C ARG A 388 8.17 5.62 6.83
N GLY A 389 6.88 5.35 6.70
CA GLY A 389 5.81 6.31 6.98
C GLY A 389 5.04 5.97 8.24
N LYS A 390 4.18 6.90 8.65
CA LYS A 390 3.25 6.71 9.76
C LYS A 390 1.92 6.14 9.27
N GLY A 391 1.66 4.88 9.60
CA GLY A 391 0.36 4.24 9.44
C GLY A 391 -0.60 4.66 10.54
N LYS A 392 -1.90 4.69 10.23
CA LYS A 392 -2.97 5.06 11.18
C LYS A 392 -4.13 4.06 11.09
N ALA A 393 -4.97 4.00 12.11
CA ALA A 393 -6.22 3.23 12.06
C ALA A 393 -7.25 3.84 11.10
N CYS A 394 -8.18 3.05 10.57
CA CYS A 394 -9.28 3.52 9.72
C CYS A 394 -10.16 4.54 10.43
N ARG A 395 -10.43 4.34 11.73
CA ARG A 395 -11.13 5.33 12.59
C ARG A 395 -10.44 6.71 12.63
N GLN A 396 -9.14 6.79 12.32
CA GLN A 396 -8.36 8.03 12.24
C GLN A 396 -8.31 8.63 10.81
N SER A 397 -9.06 8.08 9.84
CA SER A 397 -9.00 8.50 8.43
C SER A 397 -9.28 9.99 8.19
N LYS A 398 -10.14 10.62 9.00
CA LYS A 398 -10.44 12.06 8.94
C LYS A 398 -9.33 12.94 9.52
N GLU A 399 -8.49 12.35 10.36
CA GLU A 399 -7.39 12.98 11.11
C GLU A 399 -6.04 12.47 10.58
N GLN A 400 -6.01 11.94 9.35
CA GLN A 400 -4.82 11.23 8.87
C GLN A 400 -3.57 12.13 8.78
N PHE A 401 -3.76 13.45 8.67
CA PHE A 401 -2.71 14.46 8.61
C PHE A 401 -2.54 15.26 9.91
N ASP A 402 -3.30 14.90 10.96
CA ASP A 402 -3.23 15.55 12.27
C ASP A 402 -2.16 14.93 13.17
#